data_AF-A0A7G5XLJ5-F1
#
_entry.id   AF-A0A7G5XLJ5-F1
#
_cell.length_a   1.000
_cell.length_b   1.000
_cell.length_c   1.000
_cell.angle_alpha   90.00
_cell.angle_beta   90.00
_cell.angle_gamma   90.00
#
_symmetry.space_group_name_H-M   'P 1'
#
loop_
_entity.id
_entity.type
_entity.pdbx_description
1 polymer ?
#
loop_
_entity_poly.entity_id
_entity_poly.type
_entity_poly.pdbx_seq_one_letter_code
_entity_poly.pdbx_strand_id
1 'polypeptide(L)'
;MKQSLSSIIFIFFCELSFGQYKVDTTLKAEYWRMFERLPEKVKKDKDTEFKSGMGILIGIKADTLNKKDLEPVDTSLKIFSINQETGEQEPLATNPSEAETINVEHPQWLSCGCRFKGDTLEIYSGISLFSGFAVITKLTGDRAIALYTEHESEGKVFRTKLTNKKVSEFTIPATINSLTIDRRPSKGLKEIYGKMAVTTNGYYTYVNAWGFKHDYIYKRMQLQFYFHCDTKSSVQQAVLQ
;
A
#
# COMPACT_ATOMS: atom_id res chain seq x y z
N MET A 1 -23.05 -24.78 -46.51
CA MET A 1 -22.89 -23.35 -46.16
C MET A 1 -22.27 -23.27 -44.77
N LYS A 2 -21.04 -22.76 -44.67
CA LYS A 2 -20.31 -22.56 -43.41
C LYS A 2 -20.79 -21.24 -42.80
N GLN A 3 -21.47 -21.28 -41.66
CA GLN A 3 -21.66 -20.08 -40.83
C GLN A 3 -20.54 -20.03 -39.81
N SER A 4 -19.67 -19.03 -39.98
CA SER A 4 -18.65 -18.62 -39.04
C SER A 4 -19.29 -18.21 -37.72
N LEU A 5 -19.03 -18.95 -36.64
CA LEU A 5 -19.20 -18.43 -35.28
C LEU A 5 -18.01 -17.53 -34.97
N SER A 6 -18.16 -16.23 -35.25
CA SER A 6 -17.28 -15.19 -34.73
C SER A 6 -17.67 -14.88 -33.29
N SER A 7 -16.77 -15.28 -32.38
CA SER A 7 -16.25 -14.50 -31.26
C SER A 7 -17.19 -13.54 -30.53
N ILE A 8 -17.55 -13.90 -29.29
CA ILE A 8 -17.62 -12.93 -28.19
C ILE A 8 -16.94 -13.56 -26.97
N ILE A 9 -15.61 -13.45 -26.93
CA ILE A 9 -14.88 -13.60 -25.67
C ILE A 9 -15.09 -12.29 -24.91
N PHE A 10 -16.01 -12.30 -23.96
CA PHE A 10 -16.07 -11.26 -22.93
C PHE A 10 -14.82 -11.40 -22.06
N ILE A 11 -13.74 -10.73 -22.47
CA ILE A 11 -12.60 -10.50 -21.59
C ILE A 11 -13.13 -9.53 -20.53
N PHE A 12 -13.34 -10.03 -19.32
CA PHE A 12 -13.46 -9.20 -18.13
C PHE A 12 -12.15 -8.41 -17.97
N PHE A 13 -12.07 -7.26 -18.62
CA PHE A 13 -11.06 -6.26 -18.30
C PHE A 13 -11.43 -5.73 -16.91
N CYS A 14 -10.79 -6.29 -15.87
CA CYS A 14 -10.51 -5.48 -14.69
C CYS A 14 -9.93 -4.16 -15.21
N GLU A 15 -10.49 -3.03 -14.81
CA GLU A 15 -10.01 -1.69 -15.16
C GLU A 15 -8.59 -1.51 -14.63
N LEU A 16 -7.61 -1.99 -15.40
CA LEU A 16 -6.19 -1.81 -15.15
C LEU A 16 -5.82 -0.48 -15.79
N SER A 17 -5.58 0.55 -14.98
CA SER A 17 -5.05 1.81 -15.46
C SER A 17 -3.55 1.65 -15.75
N PHE A 18 -3.16 1.94 -16.99
CA PHE A 18 -1.75 1.95 -17.39
C PHE A 18 -1.14 3.30 -17.03
N GLY A 19 -0.18 3.30 -16.11
CA GLY A 19 0.69 4.43 -15.84
C GLY A 19 1.92 4.42 -16.74
N GLN A 20 2.44 5.59 -17.08
CA GLN A 20 3.83 5.75 -17.53
C GLN A 20 4.70 6.09 -16.33
N TYR A 21 5.97 5.68 -16.36
CA TYR A 21 6.94 6.06 -15.33
C TYR A 21 8.00 7.01 -15.88
N LYS A 22 8.60 7.79 -15.00
CA LYS A 22 9.72 8.69 -15.29
C LYS A 22 11.03 8.11 -14.78
N VAL A 23 12.13 8.50 -15.40
CA VAL A 23 13.48 8.17 -14.93
C VAL A 23 14.13 9.44 -14.39
N ASP A 24 14.61 9.39 -13.15
CA ASP A 24 15.30 10.49 -12.49
C ASP A 24 16.46 9.95 -11.64
N THR A 25 17.69 10.20 -12.08
CA THR A 25 18.91 9.69 -11.43
C THR A 25 19.17 10.31 -10.05
N THR A 26 18.51 11.42 -9.71
CA THR A 26 18.64 12.07 -8.39
C THR A 26 17.85 11.35 -7.30
N LEU A 27 16.95 10.46 -7.69
CA LEU A 27 16.01 9.79 -6.79
C LEU A 27 16.68 8.97 -5.70
N LYS A 28 17.84 8.39 -5.98
CA LYS A 28 18.64 7.68 -4.97
C LYS A 28 19.03 8.61 -3.82
N ALA A 29 19.47 9.83 -4.12
CA ALA A 29 19.82 10.81 -3.10
C ALA A 29 18.58 11.29 -2.30
N GLU A 30 17.44 11.48 -2.98
CA GLU A 30 16.18 11.80 -2.30
C GLU A 30 15.76 10.69 -1.32
N TYR A 31 15.84 9.43 -1.74
CA TYR A 31 15.54 8.28 -0.89
C TYR A 31 16.38 8.31 0.38
N TRP A 32 17.70 8.47 0.25
CA TRP A 32 18.59 8.50 1.41
C TRP A 32 18.31 9.67 2.34
N ARG A 33 17.99 10.85 1.80
CA ARG A 33 17.57 12.00 2.60
C ARG A 33 16.29 11.71 3.41
N MET A 34 15.36 10.94 2.85
CA MET A 34 14.17 10.50 3.55
C MET A 34 14.47 9.43 4.60
N PHE A 35 15.36 8.49 4.27
CA PHE A 35 15.79 7.42 5.17
C PHE A 35 16.41 7.97 6.45
N GLU A 36 17.23 9.02 6.35
CA GLU A 36 17.85 9.63 7.54
C GLU A 36 16.86 10.20 8.56
N ARG A 37 15.62 10.47 8.13
CA ARG A 37 14.53 10.96 9.00
C ARG A 37 13.80 9.84 9.73
N LEU A 38 14.05 8.58 9.40
CA LEU A 38 13.43 7.45 10.08
C LEU A 38 14.01 7.28 11.49
N PRO A 39 13.25 6.66 12.42
CA PRO A 39 13.74 6.35 13.76
C PRO A 39 15.03 5.52 13.73
N GLU A 40 15.97 5.82 14.64
CA GLU A 40 17.26 5.13 14.73
C GLU A 40 17.16 3.61 14.80
N LYS A 41 16.12 3.08 15.44
CA LYS A 41 15.87 1.63 15.51
C LYS A 41 15.72 1.03 14.09
N VAL A 42 14.90 1.65 13.25
CA VAL A 42 14.67 1.20 11.86
C VAL A 42 15.95 1.31 11.04
N LYS A 43 16.72 2.39 11.24
CA LYS A 43 18.00 2.58 10.54
C LYS A 43 19.02 1.49 10.87
N LYS A 44 19.04 1.02 12.13
CA LYS A 44 19.91 -0.08 12.58
C LYS A 44 19.48 -1.44 12.04
N ASP A 45 18.19 -1.64 11.77
CA ASP A 45 17.63 -2.91 11.33
C ASP A 45 17.54 -3.05 9.78
N LYS A 46 18.01 -2.03 9.03
CA LYS A 46 17.94 -1.99 7.56
C LYS A 46 18.53 -3.24 6.88
N ASP A 47 19.68 -3.71 7.36
CA ASP A 47 20.39 -4.83 6.71
C ASP A 47 19.98 -6.22 7.25
N THR A 48 19.09 -6.27 8.25
CA THR A 48 18.58 -7.50 8.86
C THR A 48 17.14 -7.79 8.43
N GLU A 49 16.21 -6.93 8.83
CA GLU A 49 14.76 -7.10 8.58
C GLU A 49 14.39 -6.74 7.14
N PHE A 50 15.17 -5.87 6.49
CA PHE A 50 14.87 -5.33 5.16
C PHE A 50 15.83 -5.82 4.07
N LYS A 51 16.38 -7.04 4.20
CA LYS A 51 17.34 -7.65 3.25
C LYS A 51 16.91 -7.68 1.77
N SER A 52 15.62 -7.50 1.46
CA SER A 52 15.13 -7.45 0.08
C SER A 52 14.82 -6.03 -0.40
N GLY A 53 14.91 -5.05 0.49
CA GLY A 53 14.50 -3.67 0.25
C GLY A 53 13.72 -3.06 1.41
N MET A 54 13.76 -1.73 1.48
CA MET A 54 12.97 -0.92 2.40
C MET A 54 12.20 0.15 1.61
N GLY A 55 10.98 0.41 2.04
CA GLY A 55 10.18 1.55 1.59
C GLY A 55 9.99 2.56 2.70
N ILE A 56 9.61 3.77 2.30
CA ILE A 56 9.39 4.90 3.19
C ILE A 56 8.04 5.50 2.81
N LEU A 57 7.01 5.18 3.59
CA LEU A 57 5.67 5.76 3.48
C LEU A 57 5.72 7.20 3.99
N ILE A 58 5.34 8.13 3.11
CA ILE A 58 5.35 9.58 3.38
C ILE A 58 3.96 10.19 3.28
N GLY A 59 2.94 9.37 3.09
CA GLY A 59 1.55 9.80 3.01
C GLY A 59 0.62 8.61 2.84
N ILE A 60 -0.40 8.56 3.69
CA ILE A 60 -1.52 7.64 3.59
C ILE A 60 -2.80 8.40 3.88
N LYS A 61 -3.82 8.18 3.06
CA LYS A 61 -5.13 8.81 3.23
C LYS A 61 -6.23 7.84 2.85
N ALA A 62 -7.22 7.70 3.73
CA ALA A 62 -8.47 7.01 3.42
C ALA A 62 -9.57 8.03 3.07
N ASP A 63 -10.06 7.99 1.83
CA ASP A 63 -11.26 8.72 1.44
C ASP A 63 -12.50 7.85 1.70
N THR A 64 -13.54 8.41 2.32
CA THR A 64 -14.88 7.81 2.34
C THR A 64 -15.67 8.34 1.15
N LEU A 65 -16.19 7.45 0.31
CA LEU A 65 -16.82 7.80 -0.97
C LEU A 65 -18.34 8.01 -0.86
N ASN A 66 -18.97 7.55 0.22
CA ASN A 66 -20.39 7.75 0.47
C ASN A 66 -20.61 8.77 1.60
N LYS A 67 -21.02 9.99 1.24
CA LYS A 67 -21.34 11.05 2.22
C LYS A 67 -22.52 10.71 3.13
N LYS A 68 -23.43 9.83 2.69
CA LYS A 68 -24.63 9.43 3.45
C LYS A 68 -24.32 8.45 4.58
N ASP A 69 -23.17 7.79 4.51
CA ASP A 69 -22.70 6.81 5.49
C ASP A 69 -21.79 7.48 6.55
N LEU A 70 -21.60 8.80 6.44
CA LEU A 70 -21.02 9.66 7.47
C LEU A 70 -22.18 10.19 8.33
N GLU A 71 -22.53 9.48 9.40
CA GLU A 71 -22.91 10.25 10.59
C GLU A 71 -21.63 10.97 11.05
N PRO A 72 -21.66 12.29 11.31
CA PRO A 72 -20.51 12.97 11.88
C PRO A 72 -20.21 12.28 13.20
N VAL A 73 -19.15 11.49 13.19
CA VAL A 73 -18.74 10.80 14.39
C VAL A 73 -17.99 11.84 15.21
N ASP A 74 -18.64 12.31 16.26
CA ASP A 74 -17.97 12.95 17.38
C ASP A 74 -17.19 11.88 18.18
N THR A 75 -16.30 11.15 17.51
CA THR A 75 -15.41 10.18 18.16
C THR A 75 -14.04 10.80 18.31
N SER A 76 -13.88 11.51 19.42
CA SER A 76 -12.65 11.48 20.18
C SER A 76 -12.33 10.02 20.55
N LEU A 77 -11.69 9.26 19.64
CA LEU A 77 -11.01 8.02 20.01
C LEU A 77 -9.91 8.42 20.99
N LYS A 78 -10.17 8.26 22.29
CA LYS A 78 -9.20 8.51 23.37
C LYS A 78 -8.19 7.38 23.37
N ILE A 79 -6.96 7.69 22.95
CA ILE A 79 -5.81 6.82 23.22
C ILE A 79 -5.38 7.15 24.65
N PHE A 80 -5.34 6.13 25.49
CA PHE A 80 -4.95 6.26 26.88
C PHE A 80 -3.47 5.94 27.03
N SER A 81 -2.70 6.80 27.69
CA SER A 81 -1.40 6.41 28.25
C SER A 81 -1.61 5.84 29.65
N ILE A 82 -1.06 4.65 29.93
CA ILE A 82 -1.06 4.08 31.27
C ILE A 82 0.04 4.76 32.08
N ASN A 83 -0.34 5.48 33.13
CA ASN A 83 0.60 5.94 34.15
C ASN A 83 1.19 4.70 34.85
N GLN A 84 2.49 4.47 34.69
CA GLN A 84 3.13 3.23 35.19
C GLN A 84 3.22 3.15 36.72
N GLU A 85 3.03 4.25 37.45
CA GLU A 85 3.06 4.27 38.91
C GLU A 85 1.68 4.03 39.53
N THR A 86 0.60 4.48 38.88
CA THR A 86 -0.77 4.40 39.41
C THR A 86 -1.67 3.41 38.66
N GLY A 87 -1.29 2.99 37.45
CA GLY A 87 -2.09 2.13 36.57
C GLY A 87 -3.26 2.87 35.89
N GLU A 88 -3.41 4.17 36.11
CA GLU A 88 -4.51 4.96 35.57
C GLU A 88 -4.27 5.39 34.12
N GLN A 89 -5.36 5.44 33.36
CA GLN A 89 -5.38 5.72 31.93
C GLN A 89 -5.80 7.18 31.68
N GLU A 90 -4.88 8.05 31.25
CA GLU A 90 -5.19 9.45 30.91
C GLU A 90 -5.36 9.65 29.40
N PRO A 91 -6.40 10.37 28.93
CA PRO A 91 -6.62 10.63 27.52
C PRO A 91 -5.65 11.68 26.98
N LEU A 92 -4.95 11.37 25.88
CA LEU A 92 -4.16 12.35 25.14
C LEU A 92 -5.08 13.48 24.62
N ALA A 93 -4.72 14.73 24.93
CA ALA A 93 -5.39 15.90 24.39
C ALA A 93 -5.15 15.97 22.88
N THR A 94 -6.19 15.71 22.09
CA THR A 94 -6.24 15.74 20.61
C THR A 94 -5.24 14.82 19.90
N ASN A 95 -5.68 13.61 19.57
CA ASN A 95 -4.93 12.72 18.68
C ASN A 95 -4.87 13.33 17.27
N PRO A 96 -3.67 13.51 16.67
CA PRO A 96 -3.55 13.83 15.26
C PRO A 96 -4.22 12.72 14.43
N SER A 97 -4.96 13.10 13.39
CA SER A 97 -5.48 12.20 12.38
C SER A 97 -4.36 11.35 11.75
N GLU A 98 -4.67 10.18 11.16
CA GLU A 98 -3.66 9.37 10.44
C GLU A 98 -2.95 10.17 9.33
N ALA A 99 -3.63 11.19 8.76
CA ALA A 99 -3.06 12.14 7.80
C ALA A 99 -2.09 13.16 8.44
N GLU A 100 -2.21 13.42 9.74
CA GLU A 100 -1.35 14.31 10.53
C GLU A 100 -0.12 13.59 11.11
N THR A 101 -0.11 12.25 11.19
CA THR A 101 1.02 11.48 11.74
C THR A 101 1.99 10.93 10.68
N ILE A 102 1.54 10.65 9.46
CA ILE A 102 2.39 10.09 8.40
C ILE A 102 2.50 11.07 7.24
N ASN A 103 3.62 11.76 7.17
CA ASN A 103 3.90 12.75 6.15
C ASN A 103 5.41 12.78 5.79
N VAL A 104 5.85 13.78 5.02
CA VAL A 104 7.26 13.92 4.61
C VAL A 104 8.20 14.25 5.79
N GLU A 105 7.67 14.84 6.85
CA GLU A 105 8.39 15.20 8.09
C GLU A 105 8.41 14.02 9.08
N HIS A 106 7.34 13.23 9.10
CA HIS A 106 7.15 12.05 9.96
C HIS A 106 6.88 10.78 9.12
N PRO A 107 7.90 10.25 8.42
CA PRO A 107 7.72 9.06 7.58
C PRO A 107 7.60 7.78 8.39
N GLN A 108 6.96 6.78 7.79
CA GLN A 108 6.91 5.39 8.28
C GLN A 108 7.65 4.45 7.33
N TRP A 109 8.13 3.32 7.82
CA TRP A 109 8.82 2.34 6.98
C TRP A 109 7.85 1.32 6.38
N LEU A 110 8.24 0.74 5.24
CA LEU A 110 7.57 -0.39 4.59
C LEU A 110 8.61 -1.47 4.30
N SER A 111 8.22 -2.75 4.33
CA SER A 111 9.02 -3.80 3.72
C SER A 111 8.93 -3.65 2.20
N CYS A 112 10.07 -3.78 1.50
CA CYS A 112 10.10 -3.75 0.04
C CYS A 112 10.86 -4.93 -0.56
N GLY A 113 10.52 -5.26 -1.79
CA GLY A 113 11.22 -6.29 -2.56
C GLY A 113 10.94 -6.16 -4.05
N CYS A 114 11.85 -6.65 -4.88
CA CYS A 114 11.59 -6.74 -6.31
C CYS A 114 12.21 -7.96 -6.98
N ARG A 115 11.59 -8.36 -8.09
CA ARG A 115 12.00 -9.51 -8.90
C ARG A 115 11.67 -9.30 -10.37
N PHE A 116 12.46 -9.91 -11.24
CA PHE A 116 12.11 -10.01 -12.66
C PHE A 116 11.28 -11.28 -12.94
N LYS A 117 10.23 -11.12 -13.73
CA LYS A 117 9.45 -12.20 -14.34
C LYS A 117 9.43 -12.00 -15.85
N GLY A 118 10.32 -12.69 -16.57
CA GLY A 118 10.57 -12.40 -17.98
C GLY A 118 11.12 -10.99 -18.15
N ASP A 119 10.43 -10.15 -18.92
CA ASP A 119 10.80 -8.74 -19.14
C ASP A 119 9.99 -7.77 -18.24
N THR A 120 9.31 -8.30 -17.22
CA THR A 120 8.55 -7.50 -16.26
C THR A 120 9.29 -7.41 -14.93
N LEU A 121 9.49 -6.20 -14.43
CA LEU A 121 9.94 -5.96 -13.05
C LEU A 121 8.71 -5.86 -12.14
N GLU A 122 8.59 -6.77 -11.17
CA GLU A 122 7.57 -6.71 -10.11
C GLU A 122 8.19 -6.13 -8.84
N ILE A 123 7.56 -5.10 -8.29
CA ILE A 123 7.94 -4.39 -7.06
C ILE A 123 6.83 -4.59 -6.04
N TYR A 124 7.21 -4.95 -4.81
CA TYR A 124 6.32 -5.19 -3.68
C TYR A 124 6.68 -4.22 -2.58
N SER A 125 5.70 -3.53 -2.02
CA SER A 125 5.90 -2.59 -0.91
C SER A 125 4.71 -2.66 0.03
N GLY A 126 4.94 -2.90 1.32
CA GLY A 126 3.84 -3.04 2.27
C GLY A 126 4.27 -3.30 3.70
N ILE A 127 3.28 -3.47 4.57
CA ILE A 127 3.45 -3.89 5.96
C ILE A 127 2.44 -5.01 6.25
N SER A 128 2.86 -6.00 7.04
CA SER A 128 2.02 -7.13 7.43
C SER A 128 2.23 -7.43 8.92
N LEU A 129 1.45 -6.80 9.80
CA LEU A 129 1.44 -7.08 11.24
C LEU A 129 0.00 -7.02 11.78
N PHE A 130 -0.63 -8.19 12.00
CA PHE A 130 -2.01 -8.39 12.49
C PHE A 130 -3.14 -7.85 11.58
N SER A 131 -2.90 -6.75 10.89
CA SER A 131 -3.60 -6.28 9.71
C SER A 131 -2.60 -5.50 8.86
N GLY A 132 -2.85 -5.36 7.57
CA GLY A 132 -1.81 -4.80 6.70
C GLY A 132 -2.25 -4.56 5.28
N PHE A 133 -1.35 -3.92 4.54
CA PHE A 133 -1.54 -3.66 3.13
C PHE A 133 -0.26 -3.86 2.34
N ALA A 134 -0.42 -4.16 1.05
CA ALA A 134 0.66 -4.21 0.10
C ALA A 134 0.26 -3.52 -1.21
N VAL A 135 1.22 -2.83 -1.81
CA VAL A 135 1.15 -2.34 -3.18
C VAL A 135 2.10 -3.18 -4.02
N ILE A 136 1.57 -3.76 -5.09
CA ILE A 136 2.33 -4.55 -6.06
C ILE A 136 2.32 -3.80 -7.38
N THR A 137 3.49 -3.36 -7.83
CA THR A 137 3.65 -2.63 -9.09
C THR A 137 4.40 -3.48 -10.09
N LYS A 138 3.91 -3.53 -11.33
CA LYS A 138 4.54 -4.27 -12.43
C LYS A 138 4.91 -3.32 -13.55
N LEU A 139 6.18 -3.37 -13.95
CA LEU A 139 6.75 -2.55 -15.01
C LEU A 139 7.13 -3.43 -16.20
N THR A 140 6.54 -3.17 -17.36
CA THR A 140 6.83 -3.89 -18.62
C THR A 140 7.05 -2.87 -19.73
N GLY A 141 8.28 -2.78 -20.24
CA GLY A 141 8.67 -1.71 -21.16
C GLY A 141 8.49 -0.33 -20.49
N ASP A 142 7.66 0.52 -21.10
CA ASP A 142 7.33 1.87 -20.58
C ASP A 142 5.96 1.92 -19.85
N ARG A 143 5.35 0.75 -19.59
CA ARG A 143 4.03 0.65 -18.95
C ARG A 143 4.18 0.17 -17.51
N ALA A 144 3.34 0.73 -16.65
CA ALA A 144 3.22 0.37 -15.25
C ALA A 144 1.77 0.04 -14.90
N ILE A 145 1.55 -0.99 -14.08
CA ILE A 145 0.26 -1.29 -13.44
C ILE A 145 0.48 -1.50 -11.95
N ALA A 146 -0.50 -1.13 -11.12
CA ALA A 146 -0.44 -1.35 -9.69
C ALA A 146 -1.69 -2.10 -9.19
N LEU A 147 -1.45 -2.95 -8.20
CA LEU A 147 -2.47 -3.63 -7.41
C LEU A 147 -2.29 -3.26 -5.95
N TYR A 148 -3.40 -3.15 -5.25
CA TYR A 148 -3.43 -2.95 -3.81
C TYR A 148 -4.10 -4.15 -3.16
N THR A 149 -3.47 -4.67 -2.12
CA THR A 149 -3.95 -5.78 -1.30
C THR A 149 -4.11 -5.30 0.13
N GLU A 150 -5.21 -5.66 0.78
CA GLU A 150 -5.43 -5.42 2.20
C GLU A 150 -5.76 -6.76 2.89
N HIS A 151 -5.30 -6.91 4.12
CA HIS A 151 -5.44 -8.12 4.92
C HIS A 151 -5.83 -7.76 6.36
N GLU A 152 -6.75 -8.53 6.92
CA GLU A 152 -7.21 -8.46 8.30
C GLU A 152 -7.13 -9.87 8.91
N SER A 153 -6.46 -10.01 10.06
CA SER A 153 -6.31 -11.32 10.71
C SER A 153 -7.50 -11.70 11.57
N GLU A 154 -8.21 -10.72 12.15
CA GLU A 154 -9.27 -10.95 13.14
C GLU A 154 -10.69 -10.94 12.54
N GLY A 155 -10.83 -11.36 11.28
CA GLY A 155 -12.15 -11.62 10.71
C GLY A 155 -12.28 -11.33 9.23
N LYS A 156 -13.52 -11.39 8.75
CA LYS A 156 -13.87 -11.09 7.35
C LYS A 156 -14.58 -9.75 7.30
N VAL A 157 -13.84 -8.70 6.96
CA VAL A 157 -14.33 -7.31 7.01
C VAL A 157 -14.41 -6.65 5.64
N PHE A 158 -13.75 -7.22 4.62
CA PHE A 158 -13.65 -6.59 3.30
C PHE A 158 -14.61 -7.19 2.28
N ARG A 159 -15.01 -6.38 1.30
CA ARG A 159 -15.63 -6.83 0.05
C ARG A 159 -15.51 -5.76 -1.04
N THR A 160 -15.41 -6.18 -2.29
CA THR A 160 -15.30 -5.24 -3.43
C THR A 160 -16.65 -4.73 -3.94
N LYS A 161 -17.75 -5.45 -3.65
CA LYS A 161 -19.14 -5.05 -3.95
C LYS A 161 -20.04 -5.42 -2.78
N LEU A 162 -21.13 -4.69 -2.56
CA LEU A 162 -22.11 -5.01 -1.51
C LEU A 162 -22.70 -6.42 -1.66
N THR A 163 -22.81 -6.94 -2.88
CA THR A 163 -23.30 -8.29 -3.17
C THR A 163 -22.27 -9.39 -2.90
N ASN A 164 -20.99 -9.04 -2.75
CA ASN A 164 -19.92 -10.02 -2.58
C ASN A 164 -19.88 -10.53 -1.13
N LYS A 165 -19.41 -11.78 -0.97
CA LYS A 165 -19.11 -12.35 0.35
C LYS A 165 -18.00 -11.55 1.03
N LYS A 166 -18.07 -11.44 2.35
CA LYS A 166 -17.00 -10.86 3.16
C LYS A 166 -15.75 -11.75 3.06
N VAL A 167 -14.58 -11.13 3.01
CA VAL A 167 -13.26 -11.77 2.99
C VAL A 167 -12.31 -11.09 3.98
N SER A 168 -11.32 -11.83 4.45
CA SER A 168 -10.23 -11.32 5.31
C SER A 168 -9.12 -10.67 4.49
N GLU A 169 -9.02 -11.01 3.21
CA GLU A 169 -8.03 -10.48 2.29
C GLU A 169 -8.68 -10.22 0.93
N PHE A 170 -8.31 -9.13 0.29
CA PHE A 170 -8.72 -8.85 -1.07
C PHE A 170 -7.63 -8.11 -1.84
N THR A 171 -7.68 -8.21 -3.17
CA THR A 171 -6.81 -7.45 -4.06
C THR A 171 -7.66 -6.68 -5.06
N ILE A 172 -7.35 -5.40 -5.26
CA ILE A 172 -8.01 -4.51 -6.21
C ILE A 172 -6.99 -3.76 -7.08
N PRO A 173 -7.39 -3.28 -8.26
CA PRO A 173 -6.57 -2.36 -9.03
C PRO A 173 -6.29 -1.07 -8.25
N ALA A 174 -5.11 -0.51 -8.49
CA ALA A 174 -4.74 0.82 -8.04
C ALA A 174 -4.21 1.64 -9.22
N THR A 175 -4.64 2.89 -9.30
CA THR A 175 -4.17 3.86 -10.28
C THR A 175 -2.86 4.47 -9.84
N ILE A 176 -1.86 4.43 -10.72
CA ILE A 176 -0.57 5.07 -10.51
C ILE A 176 -0.71 6.54 -10.86
N ASN A 177 -0.75 7.40 -9.84
CA ASN A 177 -0.81 8.86 -10.01
C ASN A 177 0.56 9.40 -10.45
N SER A 178 1.63 8.82 -9.90
CA SER A 178 3.00 9.11 -10.32
C SER A 178 3.91 7.94 -10.00
N LEU A 179 4.83 7.62 -10.90
CA LEU A 179 5.93 6.69 -10.65
C LEU A 179 7.22 7.26 -11.26
N THR A 180 8.24 7.41 -10.43
CA THR A 180 9.60 7.75 -10.84
C THR A 180 10.53 6.67 -10.33
N ILE A 181 11.48 6.24 -11.16
CA ILE A 181 12.54 5.30 -10.80
C ILE A 181 13.90 5.90 -11.14
N ASP A 182 14.97 5.46 -10.47
CA ASP A 182 16.30 6.01 -10.67
C ASP A 182 16.95 5.59 -12.00
N ARG A 183 16.51 4.46 -12.57
CA ARG A 183 16.96 3.96 -13.87
C ARG A 183 15.95 3.00 -14.50
N ARG A 184 16.03 2.83 -15.83
CA ARG A 184 15.19 1.87 -16.55
C ARG A 184 15.47 0.43 -16.10
N PRO A 185 14.44 -0.42 -15.90
CA PRO A 185 14.64 -1.82 -15.55
C PRO A 185 15.36 -2.57 -16.67
N SER A 186 16.44 -3.28 -16.34
CA SER A 186 17.16 -4.15 -17.25
C SER A 186 17.57 -5.45 -16.56
N LYS A 187 17.70 -6.54 -17.34
CA LYS A 187 18.24 -7.81 -16.81
C LYS A 187 19.63 -7.56 -16.22
N GLY A 188 19.88 -8.08 -15.02
CA GLY A 188 21.14 -7.86 -14.29
C GLY A 188 21.19 -6.61 -13.41
N LEU A 189 20.11 -5.84 -13.33
CA LEU A 189 19.95 -4.82 -12.29
C LEU A 189 20.12 -5.47 -10.90
N LYS A 190 20.80 -4.78 -9.98
CA LYS A 190 21.03 -5.26 -8.60
C LYS A 190 20.09 -4.61 -7.57
N GLU A 191 19.81 -3.33 -7.76
CA GLU A 191 18.96 -2.53 -6.90
C GLU A 191 18.22 -1.50 -7.76
N ILE A 192 17.07 -1.04 -7.29
CA ILE A 192 16.34 0.07 -7.89
C ILE A 192 15.76 0.95 -6.80
N TYR A 193 15.78 2.26 -7.05
CA TYR A 193 15.15 3.26 -6.21
C TYR A 193 13.95 3.85 -6.93
N GLY A 194 12.92 4.18 -6.17
CA GLY A 194 11.70 4.70 -6.73
C GLY A 194 10.92 5.59 -5.77
N LYS A 195 10.00 6.35 -6.36
CA LYS A 195 8.97 7.12 -5.67
C LYS A 195 7.67 6.92 -6.38
N MET A 196 6.64 6.59 -5.62
CA MET A 196 5.35 6.23 -6.16
C MET A 196 4.23 6.89 -5.38
N ALA A 197 3.20 7.29 -6.11
CA ALA A 197 1.91 7.67 -5.57
C ALA A 197 0.82 6.85 -6.25
N VAL A 198 -0.02 6.18 -5.49
CA VAL A 198 -1.13 5.37 -6.00
C VAL A 198 -2.45 5.75 -5.33
N THR A 199 -3.54 5.48 -6.05
CA THR A 199 -4.90 5.60 -5.53
C THR A 199 -5.67 4.35 -5.88
N THR A 200 -6.22 3.67 -4.88
CA THR A 200 -6.90 2.39 -5.09
C THR A 200 -8.23 2.59 -5.81
N ASN A 201 -8.77 1.53 -6.40
CA ASN A 201 -10.22 1.49 -6.65
C ASN A 201 -10.97 1.47 -5.30
N GLY A 202 -12.24 1.87 -5.31
CA GLY A 202 -13.03 1.86 -4.10
C GLY A 202 -13.41 0.43 -3.66
N TYR A 203 -13.41 0.18 -2.35
CA TYR A 203 -13.81 -1.10 -1.73
C TYR A 203 -14.63 -0.85 -0.47
N TYR A 204 -15.36 -1.87 0.00
CA TYR A 204 -16.13 -1.79 1.23
C TYR A 204 -15.37 -2.45 2.38
N THR A 205 -15.35 -1.80 3.53
CA THR A 205 -14.88 -2.36 4.80
C THR A 205 -15.96 -2.27 5.86
N TYR A 206 -15.95 -3.22 6.81
CA TYR A 206 -16.85 -3.29 7.95
C TYR A 206 -16.09 -2.86 9.20
N VAL A 207 -16.44 -1.71 9.78
CA VAL A 207 -15.83 -1.22 11.01
C VAL A 207 -16.67 -1.72 12.19
N ASN A 208 -16.14 -2.68 12.95
CA ASN A 208 -16.73 -3.10 14.23
C ASN A 208 -16.19 -2.23 15.36
N ALA A 209 -16.22 -0.90 15.21
CA ALA A 209 -15.96 -0.02 16.34
C ALA A 209 -17.27 0.07 17.14
N TRP A 210 -17.16 -0.13 18.45
CA TRP A 210 -18.22 -0.45 19.43
C TRP A 210 -19.42 0.52 19.53
N GLY A 211 -19.61 1.45 18.60
CA GLY A 211 -20.74 2.38 18.53
C GLY A 211 -21.39 2.50 17.13
N PHE A 212 -20.87 1.86 16.09
CA PHE A 212 -21.46 1.97 14.75
C PHE A 212 -22.51 0.89 14.52
N LYS A 213 -23.73 1.30 14.17
CA LYS A 213 -24.74 0.39 13.62
C LYS A 213 -24.19 -0.19 12.31
N HIS A 214 -23.86 -1.48 12.32
CA HIS A 214 -23.96 -2.50 11.25
C HIS A 214 -23.85 -2.10 9.75
N ASP A 215 -23.17 -1.02 9.40
CA ASP A 215 -23.13 -0.52 8.01
C ASP A 215 -21.72 -0.53 7.42
N TYR A 216 -21.68 -0.60 6.08
CA TYR A 216 -20.44 -0.72 5.33
C TYR A 216 -19.96 0.64 4.86
N ILE A 217 -18.66 0.89 4.99
CA ILE A 217 -18.06 2.13 4.51
C ILE A 217 -17.40 1.85 3.15
N TYR A 218 -17.82 2.57 2.12
CA TYR A 218 -17.13 2.56 0.82
C TYR A 218 -15.92 3.48 0.88
N LYS A 219 -14.72 2.91 0.85
CA LYS A 219 -13.44 3.60 1.03
C LYS A 219 -12.55 3.50 -0.20
N ARG A 220 -11.59 4.42 -0.27
CA ARG A 220 -10.49 4.42 -1.23
C ARG A 220 -9.21 4.88 -0.54
N MET A 221 -8.09 4.21 -0.79
CA MET A 221 -6.80 4.59 -0.22
C MET A 221 -5.98 5.40 -1.22
N GLN A 222 -5.29 6.41 -0.71
CA GLN A 222 -4.22 7.13 -1.42
C GLN A 222 -2.92 6.92 -0.65
N LEU A 223 -1.88 6.52 -1.36
CA LEU A 223 -0.58 6.18 -0.77
C LEU A 223 0.51 6.91 -1.53
N GLN A 224 1.49 7.44 -0.79
CA GLN A 224 2.70 8.00 -1.35
C GLN A 224 3.90 7.47 -0.58
N PHE A 225 4.88 6.93 -1.30
CA PHE A 225 6.07 6.36 -0.69
C PHE A 225 7.29 6.37 -1.61
N TYR A 226 8.45 6.33 -0.98
CA TYR A 226 9.71 5.98 -1.62
C TYR A 226 9.96 4.47 -1.45
N PHE A 227 10.68 3.86 -2.38
CA PHE A 227 11.12 2.47 -2.26
C PHE A 227 12.57 2.30 -2.72
N HIS A 228 13.29 1.43 -2.02
CA HIS A 228 14.54 0.83 -2.42
C HIS A 228 14.33 -0.68 -2.37
N CYS A 229 14.63 -1.37 -3.45
CA CYS A 229 14.59 -2.82 -3.43
C CYS A 229 15.78 -3.42 -4.16
N ASP A 230 16.23 -4.56 -3.63
CA ASP A 230 17.29 -5.35 -4.22
C ASP A 230 16.64 -6.39 -5.15
N THR A 231 17.02 -6.34 -6.42
CA THR A 231 16.50 -7.24 -7.44
C THR A 231 17.21 -8.58 -7.30
N LYS A 232 16.60 -9.52 -6.58
CA LYS A 232 17.11 -10.89 -6.49
C LYS A 232 17.06 -11.54 -7.88
N SER A 233 18.22 -11.85 -8.45
CA SER A 233 18.32 -12.68 -9.64
C SER A 233 17.93 -14.11 -9.26
N SER A 234 16.70 -14.50 -9.59
CA SER A 234 16.14 -15.86 -9.45
C SER A 234 16.00 -16.43 -8.02
N VAL A 235 14.73 -16.72 -7.68
CA VAL A 235 14.22 -17.72 -6.72
C VAL A 235 14.61 -17.56 -5.23
N GLN A 236 13.73 -16.89 -4.47
CA GLN A 236 13.05 -17.46 -3.29
C GLN A 236 12.00 -16.47 -2.76
N GLN A 237 10.77 -16.96 -2.60
CA GLN A 237 9.62 -16.24 -2.05
C GLN A 237 9.85 -15.95 -0.57
N ALA A 238 9.65 -14.70 -0.14
CA ALA A 238 9.49 -14.34 1.27
C ALA A 238 8.79 -12.97 1.36
N VAL A 239 7.53 -12.87 0.91
CA VAL A 239 6.64 -11.75 1.27
C VAL A 239 5.19 -12.24 1.50
N LEU A 240 4.94 -13.55 1.54
CA LEU A 240 3.60 -14.13 1.74
C LEU A 240 3.62 -15.41 2.60
N GLN A 241 4.59 -15.56 3.50
CA GLN A 241 4.54 -16.57 4.56
C GLN A 241 4.41 -15.87 5.91
#